data_AF-A0AAW1R167-F1
#
_entry.id   AF-A0AAW1R167-F1
#
_cell.length_a   1.000
_cell.length_b   1.000
_cell.length_c   1.000
_cell.angle_alpha   90.00
_cell.angle_beta   90.00
_cell.angle_gamma   90.00
#
_symmetry.space_group_name_H-M   'P 1'
#
loop_
_entity.id
_entity.type
_entity.pdbx_description
1 polymer ?
#
loop_
_entity_poly.entity_id
_entity_poly.type
_entity_poly.pdbx_seq_one_letter_code
_entity_poly.pdbx_strand_id
1 'polypeptide(L)'
;MALSAEKGSDLRNLSKYFDSLVDLVPPQFYHDSPHEHLNLKYLKKSERAAVKRQFKEDYKKNKRAKLDPAQAQTSIGLQQQKAQQQEAQKEGAEGASSEEDEDGPSALGADLPSQNGKAGRIMKLAADGERPSMDALRDRLHQRIQVMRDQRNADQQGEQVRAAQEWRDKAGAKGRQKLIAVKNAPAAAQRVAAPAAAASKQHLQQQQAQRKQGGQAAAEPDLQFGRLDVDGSGGQGRQRGAKRKADKVHLLAEAEQRQAGSSQAGPDGMMSAMARARGEKVLDDPKLLRRSIKKDIKQREHKAKAWRERESSQKASQKAQQQRRKENLKGRVDAKMQKKKDKREKKLMVPGRAGFEGRRTAMLGKKATP
;
A
#
# COMPACT_ATOMS: atom_id res chain seq x y z
N MET A 1 48.88 -7.92 -55.20
CA MET A 1 48.45 -8.15 -53.81
C MET A 1 47.68 -6.98 -53.17
N ALA A 2 47.90 -5.71 -53.55
CA ALA A 2 47.23 -4.55 -52.93
C ALA A 2 45.70 -4.47 -53.16
N LEU A 3 45.21 -4.79 -54.37
CA LEU A 3 43.77 -4.72 -54.72
C LEU A 3 42.86 -5.69 -53.94
N SER A 4 43.42 -6.78 -53.38
CA SER A 4 42.66 -7.72 -52.55
C SER A 4 42.52 -7.23 -51.11
N ALA A 5 43.47 -6.41 -50.64
CA ALA A 5 43.45 -5.85 -49.29
C ALA A 5 42.37 -4.75 -49.15
N GLU A 6 42.20 -3.89 -50.16
CA GLU A 6 41.17 -2.84 -50.18
C GLU A 6 39.74 -3.40 -50.21
N LYS A 7 39.48 -4.40 -51.06
CA LYS A 7 38.17 -5.09 -51.05
C LYS A 7 37.88 -5.77 -49.71
N GLY A 8 38.92 -6.29 -49.06
CA GLY A 8 38.81 -6.87 -47.72
C GLY A 8 38.58 -5.83 -46.61
N SER A 9 38.98 -4.56 -46.77
CA SER A 9 38.62 -3.48 -45.84
C SER A 9 37.19 -3.01 -46.04
N ASP A 10 36.71 -2.94 -47.28
CA ASP A 10 35.34 -2.51 -47.58
C ASP A 10 34.29 -3.48 -47.02
N LEU A 11 34.53 -4.79 -47.14
CA LEU A 11 33.65 -5.82 -46.55
C LEU A 11 33.62 -5.72 -45.02
N ARG A 12 34.76 -5.46 -44.38
CA ARG A 12 34.83 -5.28 -42.92
C ARG A 12 34.11 -4.01 -42.46
N ASN A 13 34.17 -2.94 -43.24
CA ASN A 13 33.46 -1.69 -42.96
C ASN A 13 31.94 -1.86 -43.14
N LEU A 14 31.52 -2.59 -44.18
CA LEU A 14 30.13 -2.91 -44.43
C LEU A 14 29.54 -3.80 -43.32
N SER A 15 30.29 -4.80 -42.85
CA SER A 15 29.90 -5.61 -41.68
C SER A 15 29.65 -4.75 -40.44
N LYS A 16 30.60 -3.86 -40.10
CA LYS A 16 30.45 -2.93 -38.96
C LYS A 16 29.25 -2.00 -39.11
N TYR A 17 28.94 -1.58 -40.33
CA TYR A 17 27.78 -0.75 -40.61
C TYR A 17 26.48 -1.51 -40.34
N PHE A 18 26.36 -2.75 -40.82
CA PHE A 18 25.22 -3.61 -40.50
C PHE A 18 25.10 -3.88 -39.00
N ASP A 19 26.22 -4.13 -38.31
CA ASP A 19 26.22 -4.32 -36.86
C ASP A 19 25.66 -3.08 -36.12
N SER A 20 26.06 -1.89 -36.57
CA SER A 20 25.53 -0.62 -36.04
C SER A 20 24.03 -0.44 -36.32
N LEU A 21 23.53 -0.92 -37.47
CA LEU A 21 22.10 -0.86 -37.81
C LEU A 21 21.26 -1.76 -36.90
N VAL A 22 21.78 -2.92 -36.51
CA VAL A 22 21.09 -3.82 -35.57
C VAL A 22 21.01 -3.19 -34.18
N ASP A 23 22.03 -2.44 -33.76
CA ASP A 23 22.04 -1.74 -32.47
C ASP A 23 21.04 -0.57 -32.36
N LEU A 24 20.49 -0.07 -33.48
CA LEU A 24 19.43 0.96 -33.45
C LEU A 24 18.12 0.42 -32.87
N VAL A 25 17.88 -0.89 -32.99
CA VAL A 25 16.67 -1.53 -32.49
C VAL A 25 16.98 -2.16 -31.12
N PRO A 26 16.19 -1.87 -30.08
CA PRO A 26 16.45 -2.42 -28.75
C PRO A 26 16.53 -3.96 -28.76
N PRO A 27 17.49 -4.55 -28.01
CA PRO A 27 17.71 -6.00 -28.01
C PRO A 27 16.51 -6.81 -27.48
N GLN A 28 15.54 -6.14 -26.85
CA GLN A 28 14.28 -6.73 -26.38
C GLN A 28 13.39 -7.25 -27.51
N PHE A 29 13.56 -6.78 -28.74
CA PHE A 29 12.76 -7.19 -29.89
C PHE A 29 13.36 -8.37 -30.67
N TYR A 30 14.66 -8.61 -30.53
CA TYR A 30 15.36 -9.74 -31.17
C TYR A 30 15.43 -10.97 -30.27
N HIS A 31 15.21 -10.80 -28.97
CA HIS A 31 15.40 -11.85 -27.99
C HIS A 31 14.20 -11.97 -27.08
N ASP A 32 13.75 -13.21 -26.88
CA ASP A 32 12.77 -13.50 -25.86
C ASP A 32 13.30 -13.10 -24.49
N SER A 33 12.47 -12.35 -23.76
CA SER A 33 12.71 -12.03 -22.36
C SER A 33 12.89 -13.35 -21.61
N PRO A 34 14.05 -13.59 -20.96
CA PRO A 34 14.26 -14.81 -20.18
C PRO A 34 13.33 -14.90 -18.96
N HIS A 35 12.62 -13.81 -18.64
CA HIS A 35 11.62 -13.79 -17.60
C HIS A 35 10.25 -14.11 -18.19
N GLU A 36 9.84 -15.37 -18.04
CA GLU A 36 8.46 -15.77 -18.23
C GLU A 36 7.57 -14.94 -17.29
N HIS A 37 6.41 -14.49 -17.78
CA HIS A 37 5.50 -13.66 -16.99
C HIS A 37 4.87 -14.47 -15.84
N LEU A 38 5.54 -14.50 -14.69
CA LEU A 38 5.05 -15.20 -13.50
C LEU A 38 3.74 -14.56 -12.99
N ASN A 39 2.64 -15.31 -13.09
CA ASN A 39 1.36 -14.86 -12.57
C ASN A 39 1.29 -15.01 -11.04
N LEU A 40 1.61 -13.93 -10.33
CA LEU A 40 1.58 -13.85 -8.86
C LEU A 40 0.21 -14.18 -8.24
N LYS A 41 -0.87 -14.31 -9.03
CA LYS A 41 -2.21 -14.64 -8.54
C LYS A 41 -2.33 -16.09 -8.06
N TYR A 42 -1.49 -17.01 -8.55
CA TYR A 42 -1.62 -18.44 -8.26
C TYR A 42 -0.57 -18.99 -7.28
N LEU A 43 0.46 -18.22 -6.93
CA LEU A 43 1.48 -18.63 -5.94
C LEU A 43 0.94 -18.64 -4.50
N LYS A 44 1.58 -19.35 -3.56
CA LYS A 44 1.23 -19.24 -2.13
C LYS A 44 1.66 -17.87 -1.58
N LYS A 45 1.06 -17.41 -0.47
CA LYS A 45 1.31 -16.06 0.07
C LYS A 45 2.79 -15.83 0.44
N SER A 46 3.45 -16.83 1.00
CA SER A 46 4.89 -16.80 1.34
C SER A 46 5.76 -16.66 0.10
N GLU A 47 5.50 -17.49 -0.92
CA GLU A 47 6.20 -17.48 -2.20
C GLU A 47 6.00 -16.14 -2.94
N ARG A 48 4.79 -15.57 -2.94
CA ARG A 48 4.53 -14.24 -3.53
C ARG A 48 5.37 -13.14 -2.89
N ALA A 49 5.58 -13.20 -1.57
CA ALA A 49 6.39 -12.21 -0.87
C ALA A 49 7.87 -12.34 -1.25
N ALA A 50 8.38 -13.57 -1.34
CA ALA A 50 9.74 -13.87 -1.79
C ALA A 50 9.98 -13.42 -3.23
N VAL A 51 9.10 -13.80 -4.17
CA VAL A 51 9.18 -13.40 -5.58
C VAL A 51 9.12 -11.89 -5.74
N LYS A 52 8.25 -11.18 -5.01
CA LYS A 52 8.22 -9.71 -5.02
C LYS A 52 9.48 -9.08 -4.46
N ARG A 53 10.17 -9.72 -3.52
CA ARG A 53 11.44 -9.25 -3.00
C ARG A 53 12.55 -9.41 -4.04
N GLN A 54 12.62 -10.58 -4.68
CA GLN A 54 13.54 -10.84 -5.78
C GLN A 54 13.35 -9.83 -6.92
N PHE A 55 12.11 -9.62 -7.39
CA PHE A 55 11.84 -8.60 -8.41
C PHE A 55 12.31 -7.18 -8.04
N LYS A 56 12.24 -6.80 -6.76
CA LYS A 56 12.75 -5.49 -6.30
C LYS A 56 14.27 -5.45 -6.27
N GLU A 57 14.91 -6.53 -5.87
CA GLU A 57 16.38 -6.66 -5.86
C GLU A 57 16.91 -6.65 -7.29
N ASP A 58 16.30 -7.42 -8.20
CA ASP A 58 16.66 -7.48 -9.61
C ASP A 58 16.39 -6.15 -10.32
N TYR A 59 15.28 -5.47 -10.03
CA TYR A 59 15.03 -4.12 -10.54
C TYR A 59 16.12 -3.12 -10.12
N LYS A 60 16.60 -3.20 -8.87
CA LYS A 60 17.70 -2.34 -8.39
C LYS A 60 19.02 -2.70 -9.07
N LYS A 61 19.33 -3.99 -9.20
CA LYS A 61 20.52 -4.48 -9.91
C LYS A 61 20.52 -4.02 -11.36
N ASN A 62 19.40 -4.20 -12.08
CA ASN A 62 19.25 -3.78 -13.47
C ASN A 62 19.37 -2.25 -13.63
N LYS A 63 18.87 -1.45 -12.67
CA LYS A 63 19.10 -0.01 -12.69
C LYS A 63 20.56 0.37 -12.49
N ARG A 64 21.27 -0.35 -11.63
CA ARG A 64 22.71 -0.13 -11.39
C ARG A 64 23.53 -0.55 -12.62
N ALA A 65 23.22 -1.70 -13.22
CA ALA A 65 23.84 -2.21 -14.43
C ALA A 65 23.65 -1.26 -15.62
N LYS A 66 22.45 -0.68 -15.78
CA LYS A 66 22.18 0.33 -16.81
C LYS A 66 23.00 1.63 -16.68
N LEU A 67 23.53 1.90 -15.50
CA LEU A 67 24.35 3.08 -15.23
C LEU A 67 25.86 2.78 -15.25
N ASP A 68 26.24 1.52 -15.45
CA ASP A 68 27.63 1.10 -15.49
C ASP A 68 28.11 1.03 -16.96
N PRO A 69 29.04 1.89 -17.39
CA PRO A 69 29.53 1.89 -18.76
C PRO A 69 30.27 0.60 -19.12
N ALA A 70 30.80 -0.15 -18.15
CA ALA A 70 31.46 -1.44 -18.39
C ALA A 70 30.46 -2.57 -18.70
N GLN A 71 29.18 -2.41 -18.32
CA GLN A 71 28.12 -3.40 -18.57
C GLN A 71 27.24 -3.06 -19.77
N ALA A 72 27.51 -1.96 -20.48
CA ALA A 72 26.81 -1.60 -21.71
C ALA A 72 27.24 -2.54 -22.85
N GLN A 73 26.37 -3.49 -23.19
CA GLN A 73 26.58 -4.47 -24.27
C GLN A 73 25.79 -4.07 -25.52
N THR A 74 26.38 -4.29 -26.70
CA THR A 74 25.68 -4.20 -28.00
C THR A 74 24.72 -5.37 -28.17
N SER A 75 23.76 -5.25 -29.08
CA SER A 75 22.78 -6.31 -29.37
C SER A 75 23.46 -7.61 -29.79
N ILE A 76 24.47 -7.51 -30.66
CA ILE A 76 25.30 -8.63 -31.13
C ILE A 76 26.17 -9.18 -30.00
N GLY A 77 26.74 -8.33 -29.14
CA GLY A 77 27.47 -8.78 -27.97
C GLY A 77 26.60 -9.63 -27.03
N LEU A 78 25.33 -9.24 -26.88
CA LEU A 78 24.35 -10.02 -26.11
C LEU A 78 24.04 -11.38 -26.77
N GLN A 79 24.00 -11.44 -28.10
CA GLN A 79 23.80 -12.69 -28.84
C GLN A 79 25.01 -13.63 -28.69
N GLN A 80 26.23 -13.11 -28.82
CA GLN A 80 27.46 -13.89 -28.62
C GLN A 80 27.57 -14.39 -27.18
N GLN A 81 27.26 -13.55 -26.20
CA GLN A 81 27.26 -13.95 -24.79
C GLN A 81 26.22 -15.05 -24.52
N LYS A 82 25.03 -14.97 -25.14
CA LYS A 82 24.03 -16.03 -25.05
C LYS A 82 24.47 -17.33 -25.73
N ALA A 83 25.09 -17.24 -26.89
CA ALA A 83 25.65 -18.41 -27.58
C ALA A 83 26.71 -19.10 -26.71
N GLN A 84 27.64 -18.34 -26.12
CA GLN A 84 28.63 -18.85 -25.17
C GLN A 84 27.99 -19.47 -23.91
N GLN A 85 26.92 -18.86 -23.38
CA GLN A 85 26.18 -19.44 -22.25
C GLN A 85 25.47 -20.75 -22.64
N GLN A 86 24.96 -20.85 -23.86
CA GLN A 86 24.34 -22.08 -24.37
C GLN A 86 25.38 -23.17 -24.66
N GLU A 87 26.54 -22.82 -25.20
CA GLU A 87 27.69 -23.72 -25.39
C GLU A 87 28.21 -24.23 -24.05
N ALA A 88 28.44 -23.35 -23.07
CA ALA A 88 28.84 -23.75 -21.72
C ALA A 88 27.78 -24.62 -21.01
N GLN A 89 26.49 -24.42 -21.30
CA GLN A 89 25.41 -25.28 -20.79
C GLN A 89 25.37 -26.66 -21.47
N LYS A 90 25.78 -26.74 -22.75
CA LYS A 90 25.91 -28.02 -23.48
C LYS A 90 27.16 -28.77 -23.04
N GLU A 91 28.30 -28.11 -22.93
CA GLU A 91 29.55 -28.70 -22.44
C GLU A 91 29.44 -29.14 -20.97
N GLY A 92 28.68 -28.42 -20.14
CA GLY A 92 28.36 -28.84 -18.77
C GLY A 92 27.41 -30.04 -18.66
N ALA A 93 26.69 -30.38 -19.74
CA ALA A 93 25.83 -31.56 -19.81
C ALA A 93 26.54 -32.79 -20.43
N GLU A 94 27.62 -32.58 -21.18
CA GLU A 94 28.46 -33.66 -21.76
C GLU A 94 29.51 -34.22 -20.77
N GLY A 95 29.62 -33.66 -19.56
CA GLY A 95 30.47 -34.20 -18.49
C GLY A 95 29.83 -35.32 -17.64
N ALA A 96 28.64 -35.81 -18.00
CA ALA A 96 27.90 -36.81 -17.23
C ALA A 96 27.15 -37.83 -18.10
N SER A 97 27.81 -38.44 -19.08
CA SER A 97 27.55 -39.85 -19.43
C SER A 97 28.63 -40.36 -20.38
N SER A 98 29.40 -41.34 -19.90
CA SER A 98 30.22 -42.21 -20.74
C SER A 98 29.33 -43.19 -21.49
N GLU A 99 29.80 -43.56 -22.69
CA GLU A 99 29.48 -44.72 -23.53
C GLU A 99 28.33 -44.58 -24.55
N GLU A 100 28.79 -44.32 -25.80
CA GLU A 100 28.58 -45.14 -27.01
C GLU A 100 27.16 -45.56 -27.40
N ASP A 101 26.68 -45.02 -28.53
CA ASP A 101 26.44 -45.87 -29.72
C ASP A 101 26.24 -45.01 -30.98
N GLU A 102 26.80 -45.52 -32.09
CA GLU A 102 26.93 -44.89 -33.39
C GLU A 102 25.64 -44.85 -34.25
N ASP A 103 25.69 -43.94 -35.22
CA ASP A 103 25.06 -43.95 -36.55
C ASP A 103 23.53 -43.81 -36.71
N GLY A 104 23.17 -42.67 -37.32
CA GLY A 104 21.93 -42.52 -38.08
C GLY A 104 21.99 -43.29 -39.42
N PRO A 105 20.83 -43.45 -40.10
CA PRO A 105 20.43 -42.34 -40.94
C PRO A 105 18.91 -42.07 -41.05
N SER A 106 18.60 -40.78 -41.15
CA SER A 106 17.62 -40.14 -42.05
C SER A 106 16.27 -40.84 -42.30
N ALA A 107 15.19 -40.24 -41.80
CA ALA A 107 14.23 -39.46 -42.61
C ALA A 107 12.83 -39.41 -41.98
N LEU A 108 12.16 -38.29 -42.26
CA LEU A 108 10.73 -38.01 -42.16
C LEU A 108 10.21 -37.50 -40.82
N GLY A 109 9.67 -36.29 -40.90
CA GLY A 109 8.95 -35.66 -39.81
C GLY A 109 7.58 -36.29 -39.63
N ALA A 110 7.10 -36.24 -38.40
CA ALA A 110 5.71 -36.03 -38.03
C ALA A 110 5.69 -35.86 -36.51
N ASP A 111 5.17 -34.71 -36.10
CA ASP A 111 4.32 -34.48 -34.94
C ASP A 111 4.70 -35.03 -33.54
N LEU A 112 4.64 -34.09 -32.60
CA LEU A 112 4.73 -34.27 -31.15
C LEU A 112 3.89 -35.44 -30.62
N PRO A 113 4.29 -35.98 -29.46
CA PRO A 113 3.31 -36.06 -28.38
C PRO A 113 3.77 -35.35 -27.10
N SER A 114 3.15 -34.19 -26.91
CA SER A 114 2.93 -33.56 -25.60
C SER A 114 2.18 -34.54 -24.68
N GLN A 115 2.89 -35.08 -23.69
CA GLN A 115 2.27 -35.73 -22.53
C GLN A 115 2.46 -34.85 -21.31
N ASN A 116 1.45 -34.04 -21.00
CA ASN A 116 1.07 -33.90 -19.60
C ASN A 116 -0.46 -33.87 -19.48
N GLY A 117 -0.99 -35.05 -19.16
CA GLY A 117 -2.39 -35.38 -19.17
C GLY A 117 -3.14 -34.92 -17.92
N LYS A 118 -4.29 -34.30 -18.14
CA LYS A 118 -5.54 -34.68 -17.48
C LYS A 118 -6.60 -34.79 -18.57
N ALA A 119 -6.46 -35.86 -19.34
CA ALA A 119 -7.50 -36.34 -20.24
C ALA A 119 -8.79 -36.50 -19.45
N GLY A 120 -9.89 -36.01 -20.02
CA GLY A 120 -11.22 -36.28 -19.53
C GLY A 120 -11.39 -37.78 -19.34
N ARG A 121 -11.80 -38.17 -18.14
CA ARG A 121 -12.26 -39.52 -17.87
C ARG A 121 -13.51 -39.74 -18.71
N ILE A 122 -13.34 -40.23 -19.94
CA ILE A 122 -14.39 -40.88 -20.70
C ILE A 122 -14.70 -42.15 -19.91
N MET A 123 -15.77 -42.09 -19.11
CA MET A 123 -16.32 -43.26 -18.43
C MET A 123 -16.72 -44.27 -19.51
N LYS A 124 -16.04 -45.41 -19.51
CA LYS A 124 -16.48 -46.62 -20.21
C LYS A 124 -17.83 -46.99 -19.60
N LEU A 125 -18.92 -46.71 -20.32
CA LEU A 125 -20.27 -47.04 -19.89
C LEU A 125 -20.42 -48.57 -19.96
N ALA A 126 -20.43 -49.22 -18.80
CA ALA A 126 -20.88 -50.60 -18.69
C ALA A 126 -22.31 -50.68 -19.24
N ALA A 127 -22.51 -51.60 -20.19
CA ALA A 127 -23.72 -51.71 -21.00
C ALA A 127 -24.82 -52.55 -20.34
N ASP A 128 -24.74 -52.80 -19.03
CA ASP A 128 -25.66 -53.72 -18.34
C ASP A 128 -26.17 -53.05 -17.04
N GLY A 129 -27.23 -52.26 -17.18
CA GLY A 129 -27.93 -51.61 -16.08
C GLY A 129 -28.82 -50.49 -16.61
N GLU A 130 -30.10 -50.49 -16.23
CA GLU A 130 -31.12 -49.54 -16.68
C GLU A 130 -30.61 -48.09 -16.73
N ARG A 131 -30.80 -47.43 -17.87
CA ARG A 131 -30.39 -46.03 -18.05
C ARG A 131 -31.19 -45.17 -17.06
N PRO A 132 -30.55 -44.49 -16.10
CA PRO A 132 -31.27 -43.67 -15.12
C PRO A 132 -32.06 -42.59 -15.84
N SER A 133 -33.30 -42.36 -15.40
CA SER A 133 -34.15 -41.31 -15.94
C SER A 133 -33.45 -39.95 -15.86
N MET A 134 -33.75 -39.06 -16.81
CA MET A 134 -33.09 -37.76 -16.89
C MET A 134 -33.26 -36.94 -15.60
N ASP A 135 -34.36 -37.13 -14.87
CA ASP A 135 -34.59 -36.52 -13.57
C ASP A 135 -33.65 -37.07 -12.49
N ALA A 136 -33.44 -38.39 -12.44
CA ALA A 136 -32.46 -39.01 -11.53
C ALA A 136 -31.03 -38.50 -11.79
N LEU A 137 -30.69 -38.20 -13.05
CA LEU A 137 -29.40 -37.61 -13.40
C LEU A 137 -29.30 -36.15 -12.93
N ARG A 138 -30.37 -35.36 -13.07
CA ARG A 138 -30.44 -34.00 -12.54
C ARG A 138 -30.29 -34.02 -11.02
N ASP A 139 -31.01 -34.86 -10.31
CA ASP A 139 -30.93 -34.96 -8.86
C ASP A 139 -29.53 -35.34 -8.39
N ARG A 140 -28.89 -36.31 -9.07
CA ARG A 140 -27.50 -36.69 -8.79
C ARG A 140 -26.52 -35.55 -9.05
N LEU A 141 -26.73 -34.76 -10.10
CA LEU A 141 -25.93 -33.56 -10.39
C LEU A 141 -26.13 -32.48 -9.33
N HIS A 142 -27.38 -32.23 -8.91
CA HIS A 142 -27.71 -31.28 -7.86
C HIS A 142 -27.07 -31.67 -6.51
N GLN A 143 -27.15 -32.95 -6.14
CA GLN A 143 -26.48 -33.49 -4.95
C GLN A 143 -24.95 -33.36 -5.05
N ARG A 144 -24.36 -33.68 -6.22
CA ARG A 144 -22.91 -33.50 -6.45
C ARG A 144 -22.49 -32.03 -6.32
N ILE A 145 -23.29 -31.11 -6.86
CA ILE A 145 -23.05 -29.66 -6.77
C ILE A 145 -23.17 -29.19 -5.32
N GLN A 146 -24.16 -29.66 -4.56
CA GLN A 146 -24.31 -29.36 -3.14
C GLN A 146 -23.11 -29.83 -2.33
N VAL A 147 -22.69 -31.09 -2.48
CA VAL A 147 -21.49 -31.62 -1.81
C VAL A 147 -20.24 -30.78 -2.16
N MET A 148 -20.09 -30.35 -3.43
CA MET A 148 -18.99 -29.46 -3.82
C MET A 148 -19.12 -28.02 -3.31
N ARG A 149 -20.33 -27.55 -3.00
CA ARG A 149 -20.56 -26.25 -2.35
C ARG A 149 -20.23 -26.33 -0.87
N ASP A 150 -20.64 -27.40 -0.20
CA ASP A 150 -20.35 -27.68 1.21
C ASP A 150 -18.84 -27.84 1.44
N GLN A 151 -18.16 -28.63 0.59
CA GLN A 151 -16.70 -28.79 0.65
C GLN A 151 -15.92 -27.47 0.49
N ARG A 152 -16.51 -26.48 -0.18
CA ARG A 152 -15.90 -25.16 -0.37
C ARG A 152 -16.42 -24.12 0.62
N ASN A 153 -17.29 -24.50 1.56
CA ASN A 153 -18.04 -23.59 2.44
C ASN A 153 -18.63 -22.41 1.66
N ALA A 154 -19.09 -22.67 0.43
CA ALA A 154 -19.51 -21.63 -0.51
C ALA A 154 -20.69 -20.83 0.02
N ASP A 155 -21.62 -21.50 0.72
CA ASP A 155 -22.79 -20.86 1.31
C ASP A 155 -22.42 -20.04 2.55
N GLN A 156 -21.47 -20.48 3.37
CA GLN A 156 -20.94 -19.67 4.49
C GLN A 156 -20.21 -18.41 3.99
N GLN A 157 -19.47 -18.51 2.87
CA GLN A 157 -18.86 -17.32 2.25
C GLN A 157 -19.92 -16.41 1.63
N GLY A 158 -20.97 -16.97 1.02
CA GLY A 158 -22.11 -16.23 0.50
C GLY A 158 -22.90 -15.49 1.59
N GLU A 159 -23.16 -16.15 2.72
CA GLU A 159 -23.81 -15.58 3.90
C GLU A 159 -22.95 -14.50 4.55
N GLN A 160 -21.63 -14.69 4.65
CA GLN A 160 -20.72 -13.65 5.15
C GLN A 160 -20.68 -12.42 4.23
N VAL A 161 -20.72 -12.63 2.91
CA VAL A 161 -20.78 -11.53 1.93
C VAL A 161 -22.13 -10.80 2.00
N ARG A 162 -23.25 -11.53 2.11
CA ARG A 162 -24.59 -10.93 2.30
C ARG A 162 -24.71 -10.19 3.62
N ALA A 163 -24.25 -10.78 4.73
CA ALA A 163 -24.22 -10.13 6.03
C ALA A 163 -23.33 -8.86 6.03
N ALA A 164 -22.20 -8.89 5.32
CA ALA A 164 -21.34 -7.71 5.15
C ALA A 164 -22.01 -6.62 4.29
N GLN A 165 -22.74 -6.99 3.24
CA GLN A 165 -23.55 -6.05 2.44
C GLN A 165 -24.67 -5.45 3.29
N GLU A 166 -25.44 -6.27 4.00
CA GLU A 166 -26.49 -5.78 4.90
C GLU A 166 -25.97 -4.90 6.02
N TRP A 167 -24.82 -5.21 6.60
CA TRP A 167 -24.19 -4.36 7.61
C TRP A 167 -23.80 -3.01 7.02
N ARG A 168 -23.27 -2.99 5.79
CA ARG A 168 -22.89 -1.78 5.08
C ARG A 168 -24.10 -0.92 4.73
N ASP A 169 -25.21 -1.54 4.33
CA ASP A 169 -26.46 -0.85 4.02
C ASP A 169 -27.14 -0.33 5.29
N LYS A 170 -27.18 -1.11 6.37
CA LYS A 170 -27.68 -0.69 7.69
C LYS A 170 -26.83 0.44 8.29
N ALA A 171 -25.50 0.40 8.15
CA ALA A 171 -24.60 1.46 8.58
C ALA A 171 -24.75 2.74 7.73
N GLY A 172 -24.89 2.59 6.42
CA GLY A 172 -25.15 3.68 5.48
C GLY A 172 -26.51 4.35 5.70
N ALA A 173 -27.56 3.57 5.98
CA ALA A 173 -28.89 4.05 6.29
C ALA A 173 -28.92 4.84 7.61
N LYS A 174 -28.26 4.34 8.67
CA LYS A 174 -28.12 5.06 9.95
C LYS A 174 -27.34 6.38 9.79
N GLY A 175 -26.30 6.38 8.96
CA GLY A 175 -25.54 7.59 8.63
C GLY A 175 -26.38 8.63 7.86
N ARG A 176 -27.19 8.17 6.90
CA ARG A 176 -28.12 9.02 6.12
C ARG A 176 -29.27 9.56 6.98
N GLN A 177 -29.86 8.75 7.86
CA GLN A 177 -30.88 9.19 8.82
C GLN A 177 -30.36 10.27 9.78
N LYS A 178 -29.14 10.12 10.30
CA LYS A 178 -28.50 11.14 11.14
C LYS A 178 -28.25 12.45 10.39
N LEU A 179 -27.85 12.37 9.12
CA LEU A 179 -27.65 13.57 8.30
C LEU A 179 -28.95 14.29 7.97
N ILE A 180 -30.04 13.53 7.72
CA ILE A 180 -31.37 14.10 7.47
C ILE A 180 -31.95 14.72 8.74
N ALA A 181 -31.76 14.07 9.91
CA ALA A 181 -32.19 14.61 11.21
C ALA A 181 -31.45 15.91 11.59
N VAL A 182 -30.15 16.02 11.28
CA VAL A 182 -29.37 17.26 11.49
C VAL A 182 -29.79 18.37 10.52
N LYS A 183 -30.29 18.01 9.33
CA LYS A 183 -30.67 18.97 8.28
C LYS A 183 -32.11 19.47 8.41
N ASN A 184 -32.98 18.72 9.08
CA ASN A 184 -34.39 19.06 9.33
C ASN A 184 -34.67 19.53 10.76
N ALA A 185 -33.64 19.70 11.60
CA ALA A 185 -33.82 20.28 12.93
C ALA A 185 -34.13 21.78 12.82
N PRO A 186 -35.20 22.29 13.48
CA PRO A 186 -35.57 23.69 13.40
C PRO A 186 -34.50 24.58 14.03
N ALA A 187 -34.20 25.71 13.38
CA ALA A 187 -33.16 26.68 13.73
C ALA A 187 -33.33 27.37 15.11
N ALA A 188 -34.32 26.98 15.90
CA ALA A 188 -34.58 27.50 17.25
C ALA A 188 -33.82 26.76 18.36
N ALA A 189 -33.29 25.55 18.13
CA ALA A 189 -32.59 24.77 19.16
C ALA A 189 -31.06 24.98 19.20
N GLN A 190 -30.51 25.86 18.37
CA GLN A 190 -29.06 26.13 18.31
C GLN A 190 -28.60 27.37 19.11
N ARG A 191 -29.45 27.91 20.00
CA ARG A 191 -29.14 29.12 20.78
C ARG A 191 -29.16 29.00 22.30
N VAL A 192 -29.33 27.81 22.89
CA VAL A 192 -29.32 27.64 24.36
C VAL A 192 -28.49 26.44 24.80
N ALA A 193 -27.17 26.54 24.61
CA ALA A 193 -26.18 25.77 25.38
C ALA A 193 -24.79 26.39 25.20
N ALA A 194 -24.66 27.66 25.58
CA ALA A 194 -23.38 28.27 25.91
C ALA A 194 -23.47 28.76 27.35
N PRO A 195 -22.67 28.18 28.27
CA PRO A 195 -22.13 29.00 29.35
C PRO A 195 -20.61 28.88 29.46
N ALA A 196 -19.99 30.05 29.64
CA ALA A 196 -18.78 30.31 30.41
C ALA A 196 -17.48 29.56 30.05
N ALA A 197 -16.71 30.10 29.10
CA ALA A 197 -15.25 29.94 29.06
C ALA A 197 -14.51 31.12 28.38
N ALA A 198 -15.09 32.33 28.46
CA ALA A 198 -14.55 33.56 27.87
C ALA A 198 -13.89 34.49 28.90
N ALA A 199 -13.33 33.94 29.99
CA ALA A 199 -12.70 34.73 31.06
C ALA A 199 -11.34 34.17 31.54
N SER A 200 -10.53 33.55 30.67
CA SER A 200 -9.14 33.19 31.03
C SER A 200 -8.10 33.47 29.92
N LYS A 201 -8.43 34.34 28.95
CA LYS A 201 -7.53 34.70 27.84
C LYS A 201 -6.92 36.10 27.97
N GLN A 202 -6.80 36.62 29.19
CA GLN A 202 -6.07 37.88 29.44
C GLN A 202 -4.81 37.71 30.31
N HIS A 203 -4.46 36.49 30.75
CA HIS A 203 -3.30 36.25 31.62
C HIS A 203 -2.15 35.45 30.99
N LEU A 204 -2.25 35.09 29.69
CA LEU A 204 -1.20 34.30 29.02
C LEU A 204 -0.48 35.03 27.88
N GLN A 205 -0.79 36.31 27.66
CA GLN A 205 -0.15 37.13 26.63
C GLN A 205 0.83 38.18 27.19
N GLN A 206 0.99 38.25 28.51
CA GLN A 206 1.93 39.17 29.17
C GLN A 206 3.24 38.51 29.63
N GLN A 207 3.38 37.18 29.56
CA GLN A 207 4.63 36.47 29.92
C GLN A 207 5.51 36.06 28.71
N GLN A 208 5.15 36.40 27.48
CA GLN A 208 5.97 36.09 26.28
C GLN A 208 6.58 37.32 25.60
N ALA A 209 6.34 38.53 26.12
CA ALA A 209 6.90 39.77 25.57
C ALA A 209 8.13 40.30 26.35
N GLN A 210 8.59 39.62 27.40
CA GLN A 210 9.77 40.01 28.21
C GLN A 210 10.96 39.04 28.11
N ARG A 211 11.06 38.23 27.03
CA ARG A 211 12.25 37.40 26.74
C ARG A 211 12.93 37.77 25.43
N LYS A 212 12.82 39.03 25.02
CA LYS A 212 13.55 39.62 23.90
C LYS A 212 14.15 40.96 24.32
N GLN A 213 15.03 40.93 25.30
CA GLN A 213 16.08 41.93 25.54
C GLN A 213 17.02 41.36 26.61
N GLY A 214 18.29 41.21 26.25
CA GLY A 214 19.37 40.89 27.18
C GLY A 214 19.86 39.43 27.14
N GLY A 215 21.11 39.24 26.70
CA GLY A 215 21.89 38.05 27.03
C GLY A 215 22.54 37.35 25.84
N GLN A 216 23.74 37.79 25.45
CA GLN A 216 24.73 36.93 24.81
C GLN A 216 25.01 35.76 25.75
N ALA A 217 24.79 34.52 25.31
CA ALA A 217 25.29 33.33 26.00
C ALA A 217 25.49 32.20 24.98
N ALA A 218 26.75 31.78 24.92
CA ALA A 218 27.36 30.55 24.43
C ALA A 218 26.49 29.52 23.70
N ALA A 219 27.03 29.09 22.56
CA ALA A 219 26.60 27.96 21.76
C ALA A 219 26.65 26.63 22.53
N GLU A 220 25.53 25.92 22.53
CA GLU A 220 25.49 24.46 22.72
C GLU A 220 24.85 23.88 21.46
N PRO A 221 25.56 23.03 20.68
CA PRO A 221 25.01 22.45 19.47
C PRO A 221 24.06 21.30 19.79
N ASP A 222 22.78 21.51 19.49
CA ASP A 222 21.73 20.48 19.45
C ASP A 222 22.08 19.48 18.32
N LEU A 223 22.63 18.32 18.70
CA LEU A 223 23.03 17.24 17.79
C LEU A 223 21.79 16.55 17.22
N GLN A 224 21.20 17.12 16.17
CA GLN A 224 20.16 16.50 15.37
C GLN A 224 20.80 15.63 14.28
N PHE A 225 20.78 14.31 14.45
CA PHE A 225 21.23 13.35 13.45
C PHE A 225 20.47 13.55 12.12
N GLY A 226 21.18 14.01 11.08
CA GLY A 226 20.68 14.02 9.70
C GLY A 226 20.76 15.35 8.95
N ARG A 227 21.22 16.44 9.58
CA ARG A 227 21.61 17.66 8.87
C ARG A 227 23.06 18.02 9.21
N LEU A 228 23.96 17.50 8.41
CA LEU A 228 25.29 18.08 8.25
C LEU A 228 25.13 19.31 7.36
N ASP A 229 25.07 20.50 7.99
CA ASP A 229 25.34 21.75 7.29
C ASP A 229 26.86 21.88 7.21
N VAL A 230 27.43 21.41 6.08
CA VAL A 230 28.85 21.61 5.76
C VAL A 230 29.04 23.04 5.30
N ASP A 231 30.02 23.68 5.92
CA ASP A 231 30.39 25.08 5.80
C ASP A 231 30.41 25.65 4.37
N GLY A 232 29.86 26.86 4.25
CA GLY A 232 30.53 27.94 3.52
C GLY A 232 30.55 27.91 1.99
N SER A 233 29.98 26.91 1.32
CA SER A 233 29.70 27.02 -0.12
C SER A 233 28.21 26.84 -0.35
N GLY A 234 27.55 27.94 -0.71
CA GLY A 234 26.17 27.95 -1.19
C GLY A 234 26.08 27.15 -2.49
N GLY A 235 26.08 25.83 -2.36
CA GLY A 235 25.74 24.90 -3.41
C GLY A 235 24.29 25.15 -3.78
N GLN A 236 24.08 26.07 -4.72
CA GLN A 236 22.91 26.11 -5.57
C GLN A 236 22.81 24.75 -6.25
N GLY A 237 22.22 23.78 -5.54
CA GLY A 237 21.72 22.56 -6.13
C GLY A 237 20.78 23.01 -7.23
N ARG A 238 21.24 22.86 -8.48
CA ARG A 238 20.57 23.26 -9.72
C ARG A 238 19.08 22.91 -9.63
N GLN A 239 18.26 23.85 -9.17
CA GLN A 239 16.85 23.88 -9.50
C GLN A 239 16.81 24.20 -10.98
N ARG A 240 16.91 23.17 -11.82
CA ARG A 240 16.46 23.27 -13.21
C ARG A 240 15.03 23.78 -13.12
N GLY A 241 14.84 25.04 -13.53
CA GLY A 241 13.62 25.79 -13.36
C GLY A 241 12.45 25.12 -14.06
N ALA A 242 11.77 24.21 -13.39
CA ALA A 242 10.41 23.87 -13.71
C ALA A 242 9.61 25.13 -13.39
N LYS A 243 9.38 25.98 -14.40
CA LYS A 243 8.46 27.11 -14.33
C LYS A 243 7.22 26.62 -13.57
N ARG A 244 6.98 27.16 -12.38
CA ARG A 244 5.84 26.76 -11.56
C ARG A 244 4.61 26.93 -12.43
N LYS A 245 3.87 25.85 -12.66
CA LYS A 245 2.60 25.91 -13.39
C LYS A 245 1.74 26.96 -12.70
N ALA A 246 1.21 27.91 -13.45
CA ALA A 246 0.37 28.96 -12.90
C ALA A 246 -0.75 28.36 -12.04
N ASP A 247 -1.10 29.05 -10.96
CA ASP A 247 -2.13 28.58 -10.06
C ASP A 247 -3.46 28.44 -10.81
N LYS A 248 -4.14 27.31 -10.64
CA LYS A 248 -5.40 27.00 -11.34
C LYS A 248 -6.48 28.05 -11.13
N VAL A 249 -6.40 28.80 -10.02
CA VAL A 249 -7.29 29.92 -9.70
C VAL A 249 -6.98 31.13 -10.60
N HIS A 250 -5.71 31.42 -10.83
CA HIS A 250 -5.28 32.48 -11.76
C HIS A 250 -5.68 32.13 -13.19
N LEU A 251 -5.44 30.88 -13.62
CA LEU A 251 -5.88 30.38 -14.92
C LEU A 251 -7.40 30.46 -15.10
N LEU A 252 -8.17 30.26 -14.03
CA LEU A 252 -9.63 30.39 -14.08
C LEU A 252 -10.04 31.84 -14.28
N ALA A 253 -9.41 32.78 -13.57
CA ALA A 253 -9.71 34.19 -13.72
C ALA A 253 -9.37 34.69 -15.14
N GLU A 254 -8.22 34.28 -15.67
CA GLU A 254 -7.78 34.58 -17.04
C GLU A 254 -8.71 33.95 -18.10
N ALA A 255 -9.12 32.70 -17.90
CA ALA A 255 -10.08 32.01 -18.76
C ALA A 255 -11.47 32.67 -18.76
N GLU A 256 -11.95 33.12 -17.59
CA GLU A 256 -13.24 33.81 -17.48
C GLU A 256 -13.20 35.21 -18.12
N GLN A 257 -12.07 35.92 -18.01
CA GLN A 257 -11.86 37.19 -18.69
C GLN A 257 -11.80 37.02 -20.22
N ARG A 258 -11.09 36.00 -20.72
CA ARG A 258 -11.05 35.67 -22.15
C ARG A 258 -12.41 35.25 -22.70
N GLN A 259 -13.19 34.49 -21.93
CA GLN A 259 -14.54 34.08 -22.32
C GLN A 259 -15.52 35.27 -22.33
N ALA A 260 -15.36 36.22 -21.41
CA ALA A 260 -16.21 37.41 -21.33
C ALA A 260 -15.86 38.48 -22.38
N GLY A 261 -14.58 38.60 -22.75
CA GLY A 261 -14.07 39.67 -23.62
C GLY A 261 -13.83 39.30 -25.08
N SER A 262 -13.75 38.01 -25.44
CA SER A 262 -13.43 37.59 -26.81
C SER A 262 -14.34 36.47 -27.31
N SER A 263 -14.94 36.66 -28.48
CA SER A 263 -15.45 35.54 -29.28
C SER A 263 -14.27 34.61 -29.57
N GLN A 264 -14.46 33.29 -29.48
CA GLN A 264 -13.41 32.28 -29.75
C GLN A 264 -12.74 32.41 -31.14
N ALA A 265 -13.30 33.23 -32.04
CA ALA A 265 -12.77 33.58 -33.35
C ALA A 265 -11.83 34.80 -33.36
N GLY A 266 -11.57 35.44 -32.21
CA GLY A 266 -10.63 36.56 -32.09
C GLY A 266 -9.16 36.15 -32.21
N PRO A 267 -8.22 37.12 -32.27
CA PRO A 267 -6.78 36.86 -32.42
C PRO A 267 -6.24 35.94 -31.33
N ASP A 268 -6.70 36.09 -30.09
CA ASP A 268 -6.30 35.23 -28.96
C ASP A 268 -6.76 33.78 -29.13
N GLY A 269 -7.96 33.57 -29.67
CA GLY A 269 -8.47 32.24 -29.99
C GLY A 269 -7.64 31.56 -31.08
N MET A 270 -7.23 32.33 -32.09
CA MET A 270 -6.34 31.86 -33.15
C MET A 270 -4.92 31.56 -32.63
N MET A 271 -4.39 32.39 -31.72
CA MET A 271 -3.12 32.11 -31.04
C MET A 271 -3.19 30.84 -30.18
N SER A 272 -4.26 30.65 -29.40
CA SER A 272 -4.47 29.41 -28.63
C SER A 272 -4.64 28.19 -29.55
N ALA A 273 -5.30 28.33 -30.70
CA ALA A 273 -5.41 27.26 -31.70
C ALA A 273 -4.05 26.92 -32.32
N MET A 274 -3.24 27.93 -32.66
CA MET A 274 -1.86 27.74 -33.13
C MET A 274 -0.98 27.08 -32.07
N ALA A 275 -1.08 27.48 -30.80
CA ALA A 275 -0.36 26.85 -29.70
C ALA A 275 -0.76 25.36 -29.53
N ARG A 276 -2.05 25.05 -29.62
CA ARG A 276 -2.54 23.65 -29.63
C ARG A 276 -2.02 22.86 -30.83
N ALA A 277 -2.01 23.45 -32.03
CA ALA A 277 -1.48 22.83 -33.24
C ALA A 277 0.04 22.58 -33.14
N ARG A 278 0.77 23.46 -32.46
CA ARG A 278 2.19 23.28 -32.09
C ARG A 278 2.40 22.20 -31.00
N GLY A 279 1.34 21.62 -30.45
CA GLY A 279 1.40 20.59 -29.42
C GLY A 279 1.43 21.11 -27.98
N GLU A 280 1.23 22.41 -27.76
CA GLU A 280 1.19 23.01 -26.43
C GLU A 280 -0.14 22.72 -25.73
N LYS A 281 -0.07 22.34 -24.44
CA LYS A 281 -1.26 22.07 -23.62
C LYS A 281 -1.84 23.37 -23.09
N VAL A 282 -2.86 23.88 -23.78
CA VAL A 282 -3.57 25.10 -23.41
C VAL A 282 -4.69 24.80 -22.39
N LEU A 283 -4.67 25.42 -21.21
CA LEU A 283 -5.65 25.21 -20.13
C LEU A 283 -6.59 26.42 -19.96
N ASP A 284 -7.41 26.69 -20.98
CA ASP A 284 -8.25 27.91 -21.03
C ASP A 284 -9.73 27.66 -20.72
N ASP A 285 -10.17 26.42 -20.46
CA ASP A 285 -11.60 26.12 -20.27
C ASP A 285 -12.06 26.37 -18.81
N PRO A 286 -12.90 27.40 -18.54
CA PRO A 286 -13.24 27.77 -17.16
C PRO A 286 -14.08 26.70 -16.45
N LYS A 287 -14.95 26.00 -17.18
CA LYS A 287 -15.74 24.87 -16.62
C LYS A 287 -14.83 23.72 -16.18
N LEU A 288 -13.76 23.44 -16.92
CA LEU A 288 -12.82 22.36 -16.59
C LEU A 288 -11.91 22.76 -15.42
N LEU A 289 -11.44 24.01 -15.41
CA LEU A 289 -10.69 24.58 -14.30
C LEU A 289 -11.48 24.55 -12.99
N ARG A 290 -12.74 25.01 -13.00
CA ARG A 290 -13.67 24.91 -11.85
C ARG A 290 -13.81 23.46 -11.34
N ARG A 291 -13.97 22.48 -12.25
CA ARG A 291 -14.06 21.05 -11.87
C ARG A 291 -12.74 20.55 -11.25
N SER A 292 -11.60 20.96 -11.80
CA SER A 292 -10.29 20.57 -11.29
C SER A 292 -10.03 21.12 -9.89
N ILE A 293 -10.34 22.40 -9.64
CA ILE A 293 -10.23 23.04 -8.33
C ILE A 293 -11.12 22.32 -7.31
N LYS A 294 -12.37 22.00 -7.67
CA LYS A 294 -13.28 21.23 -6.81
C LYS A 294 -12.73 19.83 -6.48
N LYS A 295 -12.11 19.14 -7.44
CA LYS A 295 -11.46 17.84 -7.19
C LYS A 295 -10.28 17.99 -6.22
N ASP A 296 -9.44 19.01 -6.40
CA ASP A 296 -8.29 19.26 -5.53
C ASP A 296 -8.73 19.61 -4.10
N ILE A 297 -9.80 20.40 -3.94
CA ILE A 297 -10.40 20.68 -2.62
C ILE A 297 -10.88 19.38 -1.97
N LYS A 298 -11.66 18.56 -2.67
CA LYS A 298 -12.15 17.27 -2.14
C LYS A 298 -11.01 16.31 -1.77
N GLN A 299 -9.95 16.26 -2.59
CA GLN A 299 -8.78 15.45 -2.27
C GLN A 299 -8.05 15.96 -1.03
N ARG A 300 -7.91 17.28 -0.86
CA ARG A 300 -7.34 17.89 0.35
C ARG A 300 -8.19 17.59 1.58
N GLU A 301 -9.51 17.71 1.48
CA GLU A 301 -10.43 17.34 2.57
C GLU A 301 -10.34 15.87 2.94
N HIS A 302 -10.31 14.97 1.96
CA HIS A 302 -10.18 13.53 2.20
C HIS A 302 -8.85 13.21 2.91
N LYS A 303 -7.75 13.80 2.44
CA LYS A 303 -6.43 13.65 3.07
C LYS A 303 -6.43 14.22 4.49
N ALA A 304 -7.04 15.38 4.71
CA ALA A 304 -7.14 16.01 6.03
C ALA A 304 -7.97 15.15 7.00
N LYS A 305 -9.09 14.58 6.55
CA LYS A 305 -9.91 13.64 7.34
C LYS A 305 -9.13 12.38 7.71
N ALA A 306 -8.45 11.76 6.74
CA ALA A 306 -7.62 10.59 6.97
C ALA A 306 -6.47 10.87 7.95
N TRP A 307 -5.87 12.06 7.88
CA TRP A 307 -4.83 12.46 8.83
C TRP A 307 -5.38 12.65 10.25
N ARG A 308 -6.52 13.32 10.40
CA ARG A 308 -7.21 13.47 11.70
C ARG A 308 -7.60 12.13 12.31
N GLU A 309 -8.04 11.17 11.50
CA GLU A 309 -8.36 9.80 11.97
C GLU A 309 -7.11 9.04 12.43
N ARG A 310 -5.97 9.24 11.77
CA ARG A 310 -4.69 8.69 12.24
C ARG A 310 -4.26 9.30 13.57
N GLU A 311 -4.36 10.62 13.71
CA GLU A 311 -4.03 11.30 14.97
C GLU A 311 -4.98 10.87 16.10
N SER A 312 -6.27 10.72 15.83
CA SER A 312 -7.25 10.30 16.84
C SER A 312 -7.04 8.84 17.25
N SER A 313 -6.78 7.93 16.31
CA SER A 313 -6.46 6.52 16.61
C SER A 313 -5.15 6.39 17.39
N GLN A 314 -4.12 7.17 17.05
CA GLN A 314 -2.87 7.23 17.81
C GLN A 314 -3.13 7.72 19.24
N LYS A 315 -3.84 8.84 19.42
CA LYS A 315 -4.19 9.36 20.75
C LYS A 315 -5.05 8.39 21.55
N ALA A 316 -6.00 7.71 20.92
CA ALA A 316 -6.83 6.69 21.55
C ALA A 316 -5.99 5.49 22.02
N SER A 317 -5.06 5.02 21.19
CA SER A 317 -4.15 3.93 21.56
C SER A 317 -3.23 4.30 22.74
N GLN A 318 -2.68 5.52 22.74
CA GLN A 318 -1.88 6.04 23.85
C GLN A 318 -2.71 6.15 25.12
N LYS A 319 -3.93 6.70 25.03
CA LYS A 319 -4.84 6.82 26.17
C LYS A 319 -5.24 5.45 26.72
N ALA A 320 -5.53 4.47 25.86
CA ALA A 320 -5.86 3.11 26.26
C ALA A 320 -4.69 2.43 26.98
N GLN A 321 -3.45 2.59 26.49
CA GLN A 321 -2.26 2.09 27.18
C GLN A 321 -2.06 2.77 28.55
N GLN A 322 -2.24 4.08 28.63
CA GLN A 322 -2.16 4.81 29.90
C GLN A 322 -3.26 4.39 30.86
N GLN A 323 -4.49 4.17 30.39
CA GLN A 323 -5.60 3.66 31.19
C GLN A 323 -5.30 2.26 31.74
N ARG A 324 -4.85 1.33 30.90
CA ARG A 324 -4.41 -0.01 31.34
C ARG A 324 -3.33 0.05 32.41
N ARG A 325 -2.35 0.96 32.28
CA ARG A 325 -1.32 1.17 33.31
C ARG A 325 -1.93 1.69 34.61
N LYS A 326 -2.84 2.66 34.55
CA LYS A 326 -3.55 3.20 35.73
C LYS A 326 -4.40 2.14 36.42
N GLU A 327 -5.12 1.32 35.65
CA GLU A 327 -5.92 0.21 36.15
C GLU A 327 -5.05 -0.85 36.85
N ASN A 328 -3.92 -1.25 36.23
CA ASN A 328 -2.98 -2.18 36.84
C ASN A 328 -2.35 -1.63 38.14
N LEU A 329 -2.00 -0.34 38.16
CA LEU A 329 -1.50 0.32 39.37
C LEU A 329 -2.57 0.38 40.46
N LYS A 330 -3.80 0.74 40.11
CA LYS A 330 -4.94 0.76 41.03
C LYS A 330 -5.20 -0.64 41.58
N GLY A 331 -5.24 -1.66 40.74
CA GLY A 331 -5.39 -3.06 41.16
C GLY A 331 -4.28 -3.51 42.12
N ARG A 332 -3.02 -3.07 41.93
CA ARG A 332 -1.93 -3.33 42.89
C ARG A 332 -2.15 -2.62 44.22
N VAL A 333 -2.64 -1.38 44.22
CA VAL A 333 -2.96 -0.64 45.45
C VAL A 333 -4.13 -1.29 46.18
N ASP A 334 -5.21 -1.60 45.46
CA ASP A 334 -6.41 -2.23 46.02
C ASP A 334 -6.09 -3.61 46.59
N ALA A 335 -5.28 -4.43 45.91
CA ALA A 335 -4.80 -5.71 46.44
C ALA A 335 -3.96 -5.56 47.72
N LYS A 336 -3.13 -4.50 47.83
CA LYS A 336 -2.41 -4.21 49.08
C LYS A 336 -3.36 -3.81 50.20
N MET A 337 -4.38 -2.99 49.89
CA MET A 337 -5.40 -2.58 50.86
C MET A 337 -6.27 -3.77 51.30
N GLN A 338 -6.64 -4.65 50.37
CA GLN A 338 -7.40 -5.86 50.68
C GLN A 338 -6.57 -6.80 51.56
N LYS A 339 -5.30 -7.07 51.23
CA LYS A 339 -4.42 -7.85 52.12
C LYS A 339 -4.28 -7.25 53.53
N LYS A 340 -4.34 -5.92 53.69
CA LYS A 340 -4.37 -5.28 55.01
C LYS A 340 -5.70 -5.49 55.73
N LYS A 341 -6.83 -5.39 55.01
CA LYS A 341 -8.17 -5.69 55.54
C LYS A 341 -8.28 -7.16 55.94
N ASP A 342 -7.92 -8.09 55.07
CA ASP A 342 -7.95 -9.53 55.34
C ASP A 342 -7.07 -9.89 56.55
N LYS A 343 -5.89 -9.26 56.71
CA LYS A 343 -5.07 -9.43 57.92
C LYS A 343 -5.74 -8.90 59.18
N ARG A 344 -6.47 -7.78 59.10
CA ARG A 344 -7.21 -7.21 60.23
C ARG A 344 -8.42 -8.07 60.59
N GLU A 345 -9.16 -8.53 59.60
CA GLU A 345 -10.31 -9.43 59.77
C GLU A 345 -9.85 -10.79 60.29
N LYS A 346 -8.76 -11.37 59.77
CA LYS A 346 -8.17 -12.59 60.35
C LYS A 346 -7.76 -12.38 61.80
N LYS A 347 -7.18 -11.23 62.17
CA LYS A 347 -6.90 -10.91 63.59
C LYS A 347 -8.16 -10.75 64.45
N LEU A 348 -9.28 -10.31 63.86
CA LEU A 348 -10.56 -10.13 64.54
C LEU A 348 -11.35 -11.44 64.66
N MET A 349 -11.25 -12.33 63.65
CA MET A 349 -11.97 -13.59 63.54
C MET A 349 -11.22 -14.81 64.06
N VAL A 350 -9.91 -14.71 64.39
CA VAL A 350 -9.24 -15.74 65.19
C VAL A 350 -9.91 -15.74 66.57
N PRO A 351 -10.70 -16.78 66.92
CA PRO A 351 -11.31 -16.88 68.24
C PRO A 351 -10.16 -17.07 69.22
N GLY A 352 -9.96 -16.09 70.09
CA GLY A 352 -8.90 -16.14 71.07
C GLY A 352 -7.49 -15.90 70.49
N ARG A 353 -7.10 -14.62 70.45
CA ARG A 353 -5.92 -14.31 71.26
C ARG A 353 -6.34 -14.48 72.72
N ALA A 354 -6.23 -15.70 73.22
CA ALA A 354 -6.12 -15.95 74.65
C ALA A 354 -4.96 -15.10 75.17
N GLY A 355 -5.21 -14.26 76.18
CA GLY A 355 -4.15 -13.54 76.90
C GLY A 355 -4.08 -12.02 76.76
N PHE A 356 -5.18 -11.31 76.48
CA PHE A 356 -5.27 -9.92 76.96
C PHE A 356 -6.55 -9.76 77.78
N GLU A 357 -6.48 -10.31 78.99
CA GLU A 357 -7.31 -9.92 80.12
C GLU A 357 -7.28 -8.39 80.22
N GLY A 358 -8.43 -7.71 80.09
CA GLY A 358 -8.45 -6.28 80.38
C GLY A 358 -9.52 -5.42 79.74
N ARG A 359 -10.38 -5.92 78.83
CA ARG A 359 -11.52 -5.10 78.39
C ARG A 359 -12.75 -5.36 79.26
N ARG A 360 -12.73 -4.68 80.42
CA ARG A 360 -13.85 -4.40 81.32
C ARG A 360 -15.19 -4.43 80.58
N THR A 361 -15.93 -5.52 80.75
CA THR A 361 -17.38 -5.53 80.55
C THR A 361 -17.96 -4.58 81.57
N ALA A 362 -18.59 -3.53 81.04
CA ALA A 362 -19.12 -2.43 81.79
C ALA A 362 -20.08 -2.89 82.90
N MET A 363 -19.72 -2.49 84.11
CA MET A 363 -20.60 -1.91 85.12
C MET A 363 -21.67 -1.01 84.44
N LEU A 364 -22.80 -1.61 84.04
CA LEU A 364 -24.03 -0.90 83.68
C LEU A 364 -25.24 -1.69 84.19
N GLY A 365 -25.62 -1.37 85.44
CA GLY A 365 -27.00 -1.17 85.88
C GLY A 365 -28.00 -2.30 85.69
N LYS A 366 -28.12 -3.17 86.71
CA LYS A 366 -29.43 -3.69 87.12
C LYS A 366 -29.59 -3.52 88.63
N LYS A 367 -30.20 -2.39 89.03
CA LYS A 367 -30.97 -2.32 90.27
C LYS A 367 -32.37 -2.83 89.93
N ALA A 368 -32.74 -3.98 90.47
CA ALA A 368 -34.12 -4.35 90.74
C ALA A 368 -34.07 -5.36 91.89
N THR A 369 -34.48 -4.86 93.05
CA THR A 369 -34.63 -5.50 94.36
C THR A 369 -35.66 -6.64 94.33
N PRO A 370 -35.67 -7.56 95.32
CA PRO A 370 -36.89 -8.31 95.63
C PRO A 370 -37.98 -7.39 96.20
#